data_AF-U2YDU6-F1
#
_entry.id   AF-U2YDU6-F1
#
_cell.length_a   1.000
_cell.length_b   1.000
_cell.length_c   1.000
_cell.angle_alpha   90.00
_cell.angle_beta   90.00
_cell.angle_gamma   90.00
#
_symmetry.space_group_name_H-M   'P 1'
#
loop_
_entity.id
_entity.type
_entity.pdbx_description
1 polymer ?
#
loop_
_entity_poly.entity_id
_entity_poly.type
_entity_poly.pdbx_seq_one_letter_code
_entity_poly.pdbx_strand_id
1 'polypeptide(L)'
;MPVDLRTHDPSDDVGIDPRTNKAAIIRLLYTNPNYGFTPSEIHDRLADIPKGSITGTLTRLLNDGDIGKTADGYYHALESRDDLRRFARGLVQVQDLTDRYDDEFTPADIEQTGENPTSDAQSGAEQDSGTTEGPTPEDWIESTDDSEQD
;
A
#
# COMPACT_ATOMS: atom_id res chain seq x y z
N MET A 1 4.45 16.19 -11.41
CA MET A 1 5.84 16.45 -11.85
C MET A 1 6.60 15.12 -11.84
N PRO A 2 7.23 14.68 -12.94
CA PRO A 2 8.01 13.44 -12.97
C PRO A 2 9.30 13.52 -12.15
N VAL A 3 9.83 12.37 -11.73
CA VAL A 3 11.04 12.26 -10.90
C VAL A 3 12.28 12.05 -11.79
N ASP A 4 13.41 12.68 -11.44
CA ASP A 4 14.68 12.48 -12.14
C ASP A 4 15.41 11.24 -11.61
N LEU A 5 15.43 10.20 -12.43
CA LEU A 5 16.03 8.90 -12.10
C LEU A 5 17.56 8.89 -12.18
N ARG A 6 18.20 9.99 -12.59
CA ARG A 6 19.67 10.08 -12.65
C ARG A 6 20.33 10.26 -11.29
N THR A 7 19.58 10.77 -10.32
CA THR A 7 19.98 10.93 -8.91
C THR A 7 19.26 9.97 -7.98
N HIS A 8 18.37 9.13 -8.51
CA HIS A 8 17.70 8.10 -7.74
C HIS A 8 18.68 6.93 -7.58
N ASP A 9 18.99 6.56 -6.33
CA ASP A 9 19.69 5.31 -6.06
C ASP A 9 18.63 4.20 -5.90
N PRO A 10 18.47 3.31 -6.90
CA PRO A 10 17.52 2.21 -6.81
C PRO A 10 17.91 1.13 -5.77
N SER A 11 19.03 1.29 -5.07
CA SER A 11 19.40 0.41 -3.95
C SER A 11 18.58 0.64 -2.66
N ASP A 12 17.73 1.68 -2.62
CA ASP A 12 16.84 1.98 -1.49
C ASP A 12 15.57 1.09 -1.43
N ASP A 13 15.22 0.39 -2.52
CA ASP A 13 14.09 -0.53 -2.54
C ASP A 13 14.56 -1.99 -2.40
N VAL A 14 14.04 -2.65 -1.38
CA VAL A 14 14.26 -4.08 -1.15
C VAL A 14 13.55 -4.84 -2.27
N GLY A 15 14.30 -5.24 -3.30
CA GLY A 15 13.82 -5.98 -4.49
C GLY A 15 13.35 -7.41 -4.20
N ILE A 16 12.44 -7.57 -3.24
CA ILE A 16 11.92 -8.84 -2.75
C ILE A 16 10.42 -8.86 -3.02
N ASP A 17 9.95 -9.85 -3.78
CA ASP A 17 8.51 -10.04 -3.97
C ASP A 17 7.88 -10.46 -2.61
N PRO A 18 6.90 -9.70 -2.09
CA PRO A 18 6.19 -9.96 -0.83
C PRO A 18 5.61 -11.36 -0.67
N ARG A 19 5.29 -12.05 -1.77
CA ARG A 19 4.63 -13.37 -1.77
C ARG A 19 5.62 -14.53 -1.71
N THR A 20 6.93 -14.23 -1.65
CA THR A 20 7.96 -15.26 -1.64
C THR A 20 8.27 -15.76 -0.24
N ASN A 21 8.80 -16.98 -0.15
CA ASN A 21 9.34 -17.53 1.10
C ASN A 21 10.42 -16.62 1.70
N LYS A 22 11.19 -15.91 0.85
CA LYS A 22 12.19 -14.93 1.27
C LYS A 22 11.54 -13.79 2.05
N ALA A 23 10.47 -13.20 1.52
CA ALA A 23 9.70 -12.16 2.20
C ALA A 23 9.12 -12.64 3.53
N ALA A 24 8.54 -13.85 3.57
CA ALA A 24 7.96 -14.42 4.79
C ALA A 24 9.01 -14.60 5.91
N ILE A 25 10.19 -15.14 5.58
CA ILE A 25 11.28 -15.32 6.55
C ILE A 25 11.84 -13.96 7.00
N ILE A 26 12.03 -13.01 6.09
CA ILE A 26 12.49 -11.65 6.45
C ILE A 26 11.49 -10.98 7.37
N ARG A 27 10.19 -11.05 7.07
CA ARG A 27 9.14 -10.52 7.93
C ARG A 27 9.24 -11.09 9.35
N LEU A 28 9.39 -12.41 9.48
CA LEU A 28 9.52 -13.07 10.79
C LEU A 28 10.74 -12.53 11.56
N LEU A 29 11.92 -12.52 10.94
CA LEU A 29 13.16 -12.16 11.63
C LEU A 29 13.23 -10.66 11.95
N TYR A 30 12.89 -9.79 10.99
CA TYR A 30 13.03 -8.34 11.13
C TYR A 30 11.91 -7.69 11.94
N THR A 31 10.76 -8.36 12.11
CA THR A 31 9.74 -7.96 13.10
C THR A 31 10.15 -8.36 14.53
N ASN A 32 11.05 -9.33 14.66
CA ASN A 32 11.53 -9.87 15.94
C ASN A 32 13.06 -9.73 16.08
N PRO A 33 13.64 -8.52 15.97
CA PRO A 33 15.09 -8.35 15.81
C PRO A 33 15.92 -8.78 17.04
N ASN A 34 15.30 -8.89 18.22
CA ASN A 34 15.95 -9.30 19.45
C ASN A 34 16.01 -10.83 19.63
N TYR A 35 15.46 -11.59 18.68
CA TYR A 35 15.35 -13.05 18.76
C TYR A 35 16.07 -13.73 17.60
N GLY A 36 16.74 -14.84 17.92
CA GLY A 36 17.22 -15.80 16.94
C GLY A 36 16.30 -17.02 16.89
N PHE A 37 16.18 -17.64 15.73
CA PHE A 37 15.32 -18.81 15.53
C PHE A 37 16.07 -19.96 14.84
N THR A 38 15.82 -21.19 15.28
CA THR A 38 16.26 -22.39 14.57
C THR A 38 15.42 -22.63 13.30
N PRO A 39 15.93 -23.40 12.31
CA PRO A 39 15.14 -23.74 11.12
C PRO A 39 13.80 -24.43 11.44
N SER A 40 13.74 -25.25 12.50
CA SER A 40 12.49 -25.86 12.97
C SER A 40 11.52 -24.81 13.50
N GLU A 41 11.97 -23.89 14.35
CA GLU A 41 11.10 -22.86 14.92
C GLU A 41 10.59 -21.87 13.86
N ILE A 42 11.35 -21.64 12.79
CA ILE A 42 10.91 -20.86 11.63
C ILE A 42 9.84 -21.63 10.87
N HIS A 43 10.01 -22.94 10.67
CA HIS A 43 9.01 -23.79 10.05
C HIS A 43 7.71 -23.85 10.83
N ASP A 44 7.79 -23.97 12.16
CA ASP A 44 6.60 -24.04 13.02
C ASP A 44 5.79 -22.74 12.97
N ARG A 45 6.46 -21.59 12.77
CA ARG A 45 5.80 -20.29 12.60
C ARG A 45 5.32 -20.01 11.18
N LEU A 46 5.97 -20.61 10.18
CA LEU A 46 5.66 -20.46 8.76
C LEU A 46 5.21 -21.80 8.18
N ALA A 47 4.16 -22.38 8.76
CA ALA A 47 3.71 -23.75 8.50
C ALA A 47 3.33 -24.01 7.03
N ASP A 48 3.00 -22.95 6.27
CA ASP A 48 2.68 -23.04 4.85
C ASP A 48 3.93 -23.26 3.95
N ILE A 49 5.13 -23.14 4.51
CA ILE A 49 6.39 -23.27 3.78
C ILE A 49 7.04 -24.63 4.09
N PRO A 50 7.28 -25.49 3.08
CA PRO A 50 7.95 -26.77 3.29
C PRO A 50 9.32 -26.60 3.95
N LYS A 51 9.66 -27.48 4.90
CA LYS A 51 10.95 -27.44 5.63
C LYS A 51 12.19 -27.33 4.73
N GLY A 52 12.22 -28.05 3.61
CA GLY A 52 13.32 -27.98 2.64
C GLY A 52 13.44 -26.60 1.96
N SER A 53 12.32 -25.92 1.73
CA SER A 53 12.30 -24.56 1.20
C SER A 53 12.82 -23.55 2.22
N ILE A 54 12.53 -23.75 3.52
CA ILE A 54 13.05 -22.90 4.59
C ILE A 54 14.57 -22.99 4.67
N THR A 55 15.13 -24.20 4.77
CA THR A 55 16.59 -24.37 4.88
C THR A 55 17.34 -23.83 3.66
N GLY A 56 16.81 -24.08 2.45
CA GLY A 56 17.37 -23.52 1.22
C GLY A 56 17.30 -21.99 1.18
N THR A 57 16.19 -21.40 1.63
CA THR A 57 16.03 -19.93 1.64
C THR A 57 16.91 -19.27 2.69
N LEU A 58 17.02 -19.85 3.90
CA LEU A 58 17.92 -19.35 4.95
C LEU A 58 19.38 -19.37 4.51
N THR A 59 19.80 -20.41 3.80
CA THR A 59 21.16 -20.50 3.25
C THR A 59 21.42 -19.37 2.25
N ARG A 60 20.48 -19.11 1.34
CA ARG A 60 20.58 -18.00 0.37
C ARG A 60 20.63 -16.64 1.08
N LEU A 61 19.70 -16.39 2.00
CA LEU A 61 19.65 -15.13 2.77
C LEU A 61 20.94 -14.88 3.56
N LEU A 62 21.53 -15.94 4.13
CA LEU A 62 22.79 -15.83 4.85
C LEU A 62 23.95 -15.50 3.91
N ASN A 63 24.01 -16.15 2.74
CA ASN A 63 25.03 -15.89 1.73
C ASN A 63 24.90 -14.49 1.11
N ASP A 64 23.67 -14.01 0.94
CA ASP A 64 23.36 -12.68 0.41
C ASP A 64 23.65 -11.57 1.45
N GLY A 65 23.95 -11.92 2.70
CA GLY A 65 24.17 -10.95 3.79
C GLY A 65 22.88 -10.25 4.22
N ASP A 66 21.72 -10.87 3.99
CA ASP A 66 20.42 -10.34 4.39
C ASP A 66 20.08 -10.72 5.85
N ILE A 67 20.68 -11.78 6.40
CA ILE A 67 20.45 -12.26 7.77
C ILE A 67 21.75 -12.72 8.42
N GLY A 68 21.76 -12.79 9.75
CA GLY A 68 22.86 -13.36 10.52
C GLY A 68 22.56 -14.78 10.99
N LYS A 69 23.61 -15.50 11.38
CA LYS A 69 23.53 -16.81 12.02
C LYS A 69 24.50 -16.88 13.19
N THR A 70 24.02 -17.27 14.37
CA THR A 70 24.85 -17.47 15.56
C THR A 70 25.66 -18.77 15.44
N ALA A 71 26.70 -18.91 16.27
CA ALA A 71 27.48 -20.14 16.36
C ALA A 71 26.62 -21.37 16.70
N ASP A 72 25.60 -21.17 17.54
CA ASP A 72 24.65 -22.22 17.96
C ASP A 72 23.56 -22.50 16.92
N GLY A 73 23.58 -21.83 15.77
CA GLY A 73 22.72 -22.13 14.62
C GLY A 73 21.39 -21.38 14.56
N TYR A 74 21.22 -20.32 15.35
CA TYR A 74 20.04 -19.46 15.31
C TYR A 74 20.19 -18.38 14.23
N TYR A 75 19.15 -18.19 13.43
CA TYR A 75 19.08 -17.14 12.41
C TYR A 75 18.40 -15.90 12.97
N HIS A 76 18.94 -14.72 12.67
CA HIS A 76 18.45 -13.46 13.22
C HIS A 76 18.55 -12.32 12.19
N ALA A 77 17.81 -11.24 12.43
CA ALA A 77 17.92 -10.02 11.64
C ALA A 77 19.26 -9.31 11.86
N LEU A 78 19.73 -8.57 10.85
CA LEU A 78 20.92 -7.73 10.96
C LEU A 78 20.51 -6.30 11.30
N GLU A 79 21.19 -5.69 12.27
CA GLU A 79 20.90 -4.31 12.66
C GLU A 79 21.24 -3.31 11.54
N SER A 80 22.25 -3.61 10.72
CA SER A 80 22.73 -2.79 9.61
C SER A 80 21.81 -2.76 8.39
N ARG A 81 20.75 -3.58 8.34
CA ARG A 81 19.82 -3.69 7.21
C ARG A 81 18.49 -3.01 7.51
N ASP A 82 18.53 -1.68 7.61
CA ASP A 82 17.34 -0.86 7.85
C ASP A 82 16.33 -0.91 6.70
N ASP A 83 16.81 -1.16 5.47
CA ASP A 83 16.03 -1.44 4.28
C ASP A 83 15.09 -2.65 4.51
N LEU A 84 15.64 -3.78 4.97
CA LEU A 84 14.87 -5.00 5.26
C LEU A 84 13.92 -4.82 6.44
N ARG A 85 14.32 -4.02 7.44
CA ARG A 85 13.45 -3.67 8.57
C ARG A 85 12.25 -2.85 8.12
N ARG A 86 12.47 -1.87 7.23
CA ARG A 86 11.41 -1.05 6.64
C ARG A 86 10.47 -1.91 5.80
N PHE A 87 11.02 -2.76 4.95
CA PHE A 87 10.26 -3.71 4.14
C PHE A 87 9.37 -4.63 5.01
N ALA A 88 9.94 -5.26 6.05
CA ALA A 88 9.20 -6.13 6.97
C ALA A 88 8.04 -5.41 7.67
N ARG A 89 8.23 -4.16 8.11
CA ARG A 89 7.16 -3.35 8.70
C ARG A 89 6.06 -3.04 7.68
N GLY A 90 6.42 -2.73 6.44
CA GLY A 90 5.46 -2.53 5.36
C GLY A 90 4.60 -3.77 5.11
N LEU A 91 5.20 -4.96 5.14
CA LEU A 91 4.45 -6.22 5.02
C LEU A 91 3.43 -6.40 6.13
N VAL A 92 3.80 -6.12 7.39
CA VAL A 92 2.87 -6.19 8.52
C VAL A 92 1.73 -5.20 8.33
N GLN A 93 2.01 -3.96 7.94
CA GLN A 93 0.99 -2.94 7.74
C GLN A 93 -0.01 -3.28 6.64
N VAL A 94 0.46 -3.84 5.52
CA VAL A 94 -0.41 -4.30 4.43
C VAL A 94 -1.29 -5.44 4.93
N GLN A 95 -0.71 -6.39 5.67
CA GLN A 95 -1.45 -7.53 6.18
C GLN A 95 -2.52 -7.11 7.21
N ASP A 96 -2.19 -6.21 8.13
CA ASP A 96 -3.16 -5.63 9.08
C ASP A 96 -4.32 -4.90 8.37
N LEU A 97 -4.05 -4.29 7.21
CA LEU A 97 -5.06 -3.64 6.40
C LEU A 97 -5.96 -4.66 5.70
N THR A 98 -5.37 -5.72 5.14
CA THR A 98 -6.10 -6.81 4.51
C THR A 98 -6.96 -7.55 5.53
N ASP A 99 -6.42 -7.87 6.70
CA ASP A 99 -7.14 -8.55 7.78
C ASP A 99 -8.31 -7.70 8.32
N ARG A 100 -8.20 -6.36 8.26
CA ARG A 100 -9.30 -5.43 8.61
C ARG A 100 -10.43 -5.43 7.58
N TYR A 101 -10.10 -5.64 6.32
CA TYR A 101 -11.05 -5.52 5.20
C TYR A 101 -11.39 -6.87 4.56
N ASP A 102 -11.08 -7.98 5.25
CA ASP A 102 -11.56 -9.32 4.92
C ASP A 102 -13.03 -9.52 5.36
N ASP A 103 -13.61 -8.54 6.06
CA ASP A 103 -15.07 -8.42 6.15
C ASP A 103 -15.62 -8.12 4.74
N GLU A 104 -16.46 -9.03 4.24
CA GLU A 104 -17.08 -8.97 2.92
C GLU A 104 -17.86 -7.64 2.78
N PHE A 105 -17.24 -6.63 2.16
CA PHE A 105 -17.95 -5.43 1.76
C PHE A 105 -19.02 -5.82 0.77
N THR A 106 -20.27 -5.80 1.23
CA THR A 106 -21.40 -5.94 0.35
C THR A 106 -21.67 -4.59 -0.32
N PRO A 107 -22.25 -4.57 -1.53
CA PRO A 107 -22.73 -3.34 -2.14
C PRO A 107 -23.70 -2.53 -1.25
N ALA A 108 -24.30 -3.16 -0.24
CA ALA A 108 -25.19 -2.52 0.73
C ALA A 108 -24.45 -1.74 1.83
N ASP A 109 -23.15 -2.00 2.05
CA ASP A 109 -22.32 -1.29 3.03
C ASP A 109 -21.79 0.05 2.50
N ILE A 110 -21.99 0.32 1.21
CA ILE A 110 -21.68 1.61 0.59
C ILE A 110 -22.89 2.52 0.76
N GLU A 111 -22.85 3.44 1.72
CA GLU A 111 -23.80 4.55 1.78
C GLU A 111 -23.66 5.37 0.49
N GLN A 112 -24.65 5.27 -0.38
CA GLN A 112 -24.70 6.01 -1.62
C GLN A 112 -24.93 7.49 -1.29
N THR A 113 -23.85 8.28 -1.26
CA THR A 113 -23.92 9.75 -1.18
C THR A 113 -24.49 10.29 -2.49
N GLY A 114 -25.81 10.23 -2.61
CA GLY A 114 -26.54 10.53 -3.83
C GLY A 114 -28.04 10.49 -3.63
N GLU A 115 -28.54 10.93 -2.48
CA GLU A 115 -29.93 11.36 -2.39
C GLU A 115 -30.06 12.69 -3.14
N ASN A 116 -30.51 12.64 -4.39
CA ASN A 116 -31.23 13.78 -4.94
C ASN A 116 -32.47 13.95 -4.06
N PRO A 117 -32.69 15.10 -3.39
CA PRO A 117 -33.96 15.32 -2.73
C PRO A 117 -35.00 15.51 -3.83
N THR A 118 -35.75 14.45 -4.16
CA THR A 118 -37.02 14.58 -4.85
C THR A 118 -37.96 15.35 -3.92
N SER A 119 -38.00 16.67 -4.10
CA SER A 119 -39.08 17.50 -3.60
C SER A 119 -40.32 17.23 -4.43
N ASP A 120 -41.16 16.32 -3.96
CA ASP A 120 -42.58 16.31 -4.32
C ASP A 120 -43.25 17.51 -3.65
N ALA A 121 -43.52 18.55 -4.43
CA ALA A 121 -44.45 19.61 -4.08
C ALA A 121 -45.34 19.93 -5.29
N GLN A 122 -46.51 19.29 -5.29
CA GLN A 122 -47.79 19.72 -5.83
C GLN A 122 -47.86 20.37 -7.23
N SER A 123 -48.55 19.63 -8.10
CA SER A 123 -49.21 20.10 -9.31
C SER A 123 -49.91 21.46 -9.13
N GLY A 124 -49.40 22.45 -9.84
CA GLY A 124 -50.10 23.67 -10.24
C GLY A 124 -49.68 23.99 -11.66
N ALA A 125 -50.57 23.75 -12.62
CA ALA A 125 -50.33 24.06 -14.02
C ALA A 125 -50.23 25.59 -14.19
N GLU A 126 -49.19 26.08 -14.87
CA GLU A 126 -49.24 27.19 -15.82
C GLU A 126 -47.88 27.34 -16.51
N GLN A 127 -47.94 27.62 -17.81
CA GLN A 127 -46.86 27.59 -18.79
C GLN A 127 -45.97 28.84 -18.66
N ASP A 128 -44.64 28.71 -18.77
CA ASP A 128 -43.87 29.66 -19.58
C ASP A 128 -42.51 29.08 -20.00
N SER A 129 -42.10 29.48 -21.19
CA SER A 129 -40.96 29.01 -21.94
C SER A 129 -39.63 29.57 -21.43
N GLY A 130 -38.57 28.78 -21.53
CA GLY A 130 -37.21 29.25 -21.30
C GLY A 130 -36.23 28.09 -21.18
N THR A 131 -35.76 27.58 -22.31
CA THR A 131 -34.55 26.74 -22.38
C THR A 131 -33.41 27.52 -21.72
N THR A 132 -33.01 27.13 -20.50
CA THR A 132 -31.75 27.60 -19.92
C THR A 132 -30.68 26.59 -20.31
N GLU A 133 -30.11 26.76 -21.50
CA GLU A 133 -28.80 26.19 -21.80
C GLU A 133 -27.84 26.68 -20.72
N GLY A 134 -27.18 25.75 -20.03
CA GLY A 134 -26.10 26.08 -19.11
C GLY A 134 -24.98 26.78 -19.88
N PRO A 135 -24.24 27.71 -19.25
CA PRO A 135 -23.27 28.54 -19.95
C PRO A 135 -22.22 27.64 -20.62
N THR A 136 -22.01 27.83 -21.91
CA THR A 136 -20.96 27.15 -22.66
C THR A 136 -19.60 27.70 -22.23
N PRO A 137 -18.50 26.95 -22.42
CA PRO A 137 -17.17 27.30 -21.92
C PRO A 137 -16.59 28.64 -22.42
N GLU A 138 -17.25 29.29 -23.40
CA GLU A 138 -16.84 30.57 -23.97
C GLU A 138 -17.25 31.78 -23.10
N ASP A 139 -18.19 31.63 -22.16
CA ASP A 139 -18.58 32.70 -21.20
C ASP A 139 -17.51 32.96 -20.11
N TRP A 140 -16.44 32.17 -20.07
CA TRP A 140 -15.36 32.32 -19.08
C TRP A 140 -14.25 33.29 -19.52
N ILE A 141 -14.25 33.69 -20.79
CA ILE A 141 -13.18 34.48 -21.40
C ILE A 141 -13.68 35.86 -21.83
N GLU A 142 -14.44 36.55 -20.98
CA GLU A 142 -14.56 38.00 -21.11
C GLU A 142 -14.83 38.65 -19.76
N SER A 143 -13.76 39.15 -19.11
CA SER A 143 -13.77 40.39 -18.31
C SER A 143 -12.42 40.59 -17.62
N THR A 144 -11.46 41.14 -18.36
CA THR A 144 -10.59 42.19 -17.81
C THR A 144 -10.39 43.24 -18.89
N ASP A 145 -11.32 44.18 -18.99
CA ASP A 145 -11.01 45.53 -19.45
C ASP A 145 -11.30 46.49 -18.29
N ASP A 146 -10.26 47.18 -17.84
CA ASP A 146 -10.33 48.51 -17.26
C ASP A 146 -8.94 49.11 -17.46
N SER A 147 -8.69 49.71 -18.62
CA SER A 147 -8.94 51.12 -18.94
C SER A 147 -7.89 52.07 -18.34
N GLU A 148 -7.16 52.69 -19.26
CA GLU A 148 -6.28 53.85 -19.08
C GLU A 148 -7.04 55.04 -18.47
N GLN A 149 -6.41 55.83 -17.58
CA GLN A 149 -6.52 57.30 -17.61
C GLN A 149 -5.54 58.03 -16.66
N ASP A 150 -4.83 58.98 -17.28
CA ASP A 150 -4.08 60.18 -16.82
C ASP A 150 -2.97 60.10 -15.75
#